data_AF-A0A3A4R5S6-F1
#
_entry.id   AF-A0A3A4R5S6-F1
#
_cell.length_a   1.000
_cell.length_b   1.000
_cell.length_c   1.000
_cell.angle_alpha   90.00
_cell.angle_beta   90.00
_cell.angle_gamma   90.00
#
_symmetry.space_group_name_H-M   'P 1'
#
loop_
_entity.id
_entity.type
_entity.pdbx_description
1 polymer ?
#
loop_
_entity_poly.entity_id
_entity_poly.type
_entity_poly.pdbx_seq_one_letter_code
_entity_poly.pdbx_strand_id
1 'polypeptide(L)'
;MDSILKHTRSAKERIVELCSLLDSVPPTQCMKSECGDWCCTKLDSACDENGNFMSLPLIYTIEFYAIAQYIYDKFSVDEHARFFYAEPKERKCVFRDNGRCLIYPVRPFSCRVYGREVPDIFWGIEYPQGSAASIHCRNCRIKDEGMESGFLARYPKIWDKLYKLSHELPVVESENKPFFSAVTGLDEIIILGWYERCELLAGSTGWFNKQFAAWWQTYSQLL
;
A
#
# COMPACT_ATOMS: atom_id res chain seq x y z
N MET A 1 1.02 9.01 -16.04
CA MET A 1 0.18 9.84 -15.14
C MET A 1 -1.29 9.85 -15.57
N ASP A 2 -1.59 10.11 -16.86
CA ASP A 2 -2.97 10.13 -17.38
C ASP A 2 -3.78 8.84 -17.15
N SER A 3 -3.11 7.68 -17.24
CA SER A 3 -3.69 6.37 -16.91
C SER A 3 -4.18 6.29 -15.45
N ILE A 4 -3.36 6.73 -14.49
CA ILE A 4 -3.71 6.72 -13.05
C ILE A 4 -4.94 7.60 -12.79
N LEU A 5 -4.98 8.80 -13.38
CA LEU A 5 -6.13 9.72 -13.23
C LEU A 5 -7.42 9.18 -13.84
N LYS A 6 -7.33 8.48 -14.99
CA LYS A 6 -8.48 7.85 -15.65
C LYS A 6 -9.18 6.86 -14.71
N HIS A 7 -8.42 5.98 -14.07
CA HIS A 7 -8.94 4.95 -13.17
C HIS A 7 -9.39 5.50 -11.82
N THR A 8 -8.82 6.63 -11.39
CA THR A 8 -9.25 7.32 -10.18
C THR A 8 -10.70 7.81 -10.30
N ARG A 9 -11.13 8.27 -11.49
CA ARG A 9 -12.52 8.65 -11.75
C ARG A 9 -13.48 7.48 -11.63
N SER A 10 -13.11 6.31 -12.15
CA SER A 10 -13.93 5.10 -12.01
C SER A 10 -13.96 4.55 -10.58
N ALA A 11 -12.98 4.91 -9.75
CA ALA A 11 -12.91 4.52 -8.34
C ALA A 11 -13.63 5.50 -7.39
N LYS A 12 -14.18 6.62 -7.86
CA LYS A 12 -14.65 7.74 -7.02
C LYS A 12 -15.63 7.32 -5.91
N GLU A 13 -16.64 6.52 -6.23
CA GLU A 13 -17.62 6.05 -5.24
C GLU A 13 -16.97 5.13 -4.20
N ARG A 14 -16.07 4.25 -4.64
CA ARG A 14 -15.29 3.36 -3.77
C ARG A 14 -14.31 4.14 -2.88
N ILE A 15 -13.78 5.26 -3.34
CA ILE A 15 -12.92 6.16 -2.54
C ILE A 15 -13.74 6.81 -1.42
N VAL A 16 -14.97 7.25 -1.68
CA VAL A 16 -15.85 7.79 -0.63
C VAL A 16 -16.10 6.74 0.45
N GLU A 17 -16.38 5.50 0.04
CA GLU A 17 -16.58 4.40 0.97
C GLU A 17 -15.30 4.03 1.74
N LEU A 18 -14.13 4.06 1.09
CA LEU A 18 -12.83 3.91 1.75
C LEU A 18 -12.64 4.98 2.82
N CYS A 19 -12.90 6.26 2.52
CA CYS A 19 -12.75 7.34 3.49
C CYS A 19 -13.63 7.09 4.71
N SER A 20 -14.91 6.73 4.51
CA SER A 20 -15.81 6.39 5.63
C SER A 20 -15.31 5.20 6.45
N LEU A 21 -14.71 4.20 5.81
CA LEU A 21 -14.10 3.06 6.49
C LEU A 21 -12.89 3.49 7.33
N LEU A 22 -11.98 4.27 6.75
CA LEU A 22 -10.75 4.73 7.39
C LEU A 22 -11.00 5.74 8.53
N ASP A 23 -12.07 6.54 8.44
CA ASP A 23 -12.52 7.45 9.50
C ASP A 23 -13.08 6.68 10.71
N SER A 24 -13.55 5.45 10.51
CA SER A 24 -14.01 4.57 11.59
C SER A 24 -12.88 3.89 12.37
N VAL A 25 -11.64 4.01 11.88
CA VAL A 25 -10.43 3.46 12.52
C VAL A 25 -10.00 4.42 13.63
N PRO A 26 -9.98 3.98 14.89
CA PRO A 26 -9.63 4.86 15.98
C PRO A 26 -8.15 5.28 15.89
N PRO A 27 -7.81 6.48 16.38
CA PRO A 27 -6.43 6.94 16.39
C PRO A 27 -5.52 5.96 17.13
N THR A 28 -4.44 5.58 16.48
CA THR A 28 -3.40 4.72 17.06
C THR A 28 -2.17 5.53 17.45
N GLN A 29 -1.36 4.97 18.34
CA GLN A 29 -0.03 5.45 18.66
C GLN A 29 0.95 4.30 18.80
N CYS A 30 2.19 4.53 18.36
CA CYS A 30 3.31 3.67 18.71
C CYS A 30 3.67 3.92 20.18
N MET A 31 3.65 2.86 20.98
CA MET A 31 4.02 2.91 22.40
C MET A 31 5.51 3.10 22.64
N LYS A 32 6.34 2.88 21.61
CA LYS A 32 7.79 3.08 21.63
C LYS A 32 8.17 4.10 20.55
N SER A 33 8.92 5.13 20.93
CA SER A 33 9.42 6.16 20.00
C SER A 33 10.22 5.55 18.85
N GLU A 34 11.03 4.54 19.16
CA GLU A 34 11.82 3.71 18.24
C GLU A 34 10.97 3.06 17.12
N CYS A 35 9.69 2.74 17.41
CA CYS A 35 8.77 2.13 16.44
C CYS A 35 8.15 3.17 15.49
N GLY A 36 7.89 4.39 15.97
CA GLY A 36 7.34 5.48 15.17
C GLY A 36 8.35 6.02 14.16
N ASP A 37 9.64 6.01 14.52
CA ASP A 37 10.70 6.31 13.59
C ASP A 37 10.82 5.20 12.54
N TRP A 38 10.81 3.91 12.88
CA TRP A 38 11.06 2.85 11.88
C TRP A 38 10.01 2.71 10.76
N CYS A 39 8.71 2.90 11.04
CA CYS A 39 7.68 2.80 9.98
C CYS A 39 7.78 3.93 8.92
N CYS A 40 8.48 5.00 9.28
CA CYS A 40 8.64 6.20 8.44
C CYS A 40 10.12 6.49 8.11
N THR A 41 11.11 5.85 8.74
CA THR A 41 12.57 6.05 8.56
C THR A 41 13.30 4.74 8.57
N LYS A 42 14.38 4.70 7.78
CA LYS A 42 15.58 3.87 7.89
C LYS A 42 15.38 2.55 8.65
N LEU A 43 15.14 1.52 7.86
CA LEU A 43 15.38 0.15 8.24
C LEU A 43 16.91 0.03 8.48
N ASP A 44 17.34 -0.06 9.75
CA ASP A 44 18.73 -0.33 10.20
C ASP A 44 18.83 -1.63 11.06
N SER A 45 17.87 -2.55 10.97
CA SER A 45 17.86 -3.82 11.68
C SER A 45 18.57 -4.94 10.91
N ALA A 46 19.10 -5.97 11.59
CA ALA A 46 19.73 -7.13 10.96
C ALA A 46 18.82 -7.92 10.00
N CYS A 47 17.48 -7.71 10.03
CA CYS A 47 16.58 -8.21 9.00
C CYS A 47 16.86 -7.58 7.63
N ASP A 48 17.50 -6.41 7.59
CA ASP A 48 17.75 -5.58 6.41
C ASP A 48 19.02 -6.00 5.65
N GLU A 49 19.86 -6.84 6.26
CA GLU A 49 21.10 -7.36 5.66
C GLU A 49 20.84 -8.50 4.65
N ASN A 50 19.65 -9.10 4.65
CA ASN A 50 19.27 -10.16 3.71
C ASN A 50 18.61 -9.63 2.41
N GLY A 51 18.61 -8.32 2.18
CA GLY A 51 18.27 -7.73 0.87
C GLY A 51 16.78 -7.78 0.47
N ASN A 52 15.90 -8.25 1.34
CA ASN A 52 14.49 -8.48 1.04
C ASN A 52 13.57 -7.42 1.68
N PHE A 53 13.60 -6.17 1.21
CA PHE A 53 12.62 -5.18 1.64
C PHE A 53 11.85 -4.56 0.49
N MET A 54 10.54 -4.53 0.69
CA MET A 54 9.53 -3.95 -0.19
C MET A 54 9.44 -2.43 -0.05
N SER A 55 8.95 -1.76 -1.11
CA SER A 55 8.59 -0.35 -0.97
C SER A 55 7.40 -0.19 -0.02
N LEU A 56 7.66 0.40 1.15
CA LEU A 56 6.60 0.85 2.04
C LEU A 56 6.09 2.24 1.58
N PRO A 57 4.78 2.49 1.68
CA PRO A 57 3.78 1.64 2.33
C PRO A 57 3.21 0.55 1.41
N LEU A 58 2.84 -0.58 2.03
CA LEU A 58 1.89 -1.51 1.45
C LEU A 58 0.51 -0.87 1.37
N ILE A 59 -0.06 -0.85 0.19
CA ILE A 59 -1.34 -0.21 -0.07
C ILE A 59 -2.26 -1.16 -0.83
N TYR A 60 -3.51 -1.16 -0.42
CA TYR A 60 -4.57 -1.74 -1.23
C TYR A 60 -4.74 -0.95 -2.52
N THR A 61 -5.20 -1.60 -3.59
CA THR A 61 -5.42 -0.92 -4.87
C THR A 61 -6.37 0.28 -4.75
N ILE A 62 -7.43 0.21 -3.93
CA ILE A 62 -8.30 1.38 -3.70
C ILE A 62 -7.56 2.52 -2.96
N GLU A 63 -6.67 2.19 -2.03
CA GLU A 63 -5.88 3.17 -1.28
C GLU A 63 -4.87 3.87 -2.19
N PHE A 64 -4.27 3.13 -3.14
CA PHE A 64 -3.44 3.74 -4.17
C PHE A 64 -4.19 4.85 -4.92
N TYR A 65 -5.42 4.57 -5.38
CA TYR A 65 -6.21 5.57 -6.10
C TYR A 65 -6.61 6.75 -5.22
N ALA A 66 -6.95 6.51 -3.95
CA ALA A 66 -7.24 7.59 -3.00
C ALA A 66 -6.02 8.48 -2.73
N ILE A 67 -4.84 7.88 -2.58
CA ILE A 67 -3.57 8.59 -2.39
C ILE A 67 -3.19 9.35 -3.66
N ALA A 68 -3.31 8.72 -4.84
CA ALA A 68 -3.05 9.36 -6.11
C ALA A 68 -3.96 10.59 -6.30
N GLN A 69 -5.27 10.46 -6.09
CA GLN A 69 -6.23 11.58 -6.15
C GLN A 69 -5.80 12.73 -5.24
N TYR A 70 -5.47 12.40 -3.98
CA TYR A 70 -5.01 13.40 -3.02
C TYR A 70 -3.74 14.11 -3.47
N ILE A 71 -2.78 13.39 -4.06
CA ILE A 71 -1.57 13.99 -4.60
C ILE A 71 -1.91 15.00 -5.70
N TYR A 72 -2.74 14.58 -6.66
CA TYR A 72 -3.20 15.45 -7.75
C TYR A 72 -3.96 16.68 -7.28
N ASP A 73 -4.74 16.57 -6.21
CA ASP A 73 -5.56 17.67 -5.69
C ASP A 73 -4.78 18.66 -4.81
N LYS A 74 -3.64 18.23 -4.24
CA LYS A 74 -2.95 18.98 -3.17
C LYS A 74 -1.55 19.46 -3.52
N PHE A 75 -0.90 18.83 -4.50
CA PHE A 75 0.48 19.15 -4.86
C PHE A 75 0.54 19.71 -6.27
N SER A 76 1.62 20.44 -6.56
CA SER A 76 1.88 20.94 -7.90
C SER A 76 2.30 19.83 -8.87
N VAL A 77 2.17 20.09 -10.16
CA VAL A 77 2.61 19.15 -11.21
C VAL A 77 4.08 18.79 -11.07
N ASP A 78 4.92 19.76 -10.69
CA ASP A 78 6.34 19.54 -10.47
C ASP A 78 6.61 18.62 -9.26
N GLU A 79 5.78 18.69 -8.23
CA GLU A 79 5.87 17.83 -7.05
C GLU A 79 5.37 16.40 -7.31
N HIS A 80 4.46 16.19 -8.27
CA HIS A 80 3.96 14.85 -8.61
C HIS A 80 5.11 13.90 -8.97
N ALA A 81 6.12 14.41 -9.67
CA ALA A 81 7.24 13.59 -10.09
C ALA A 81 7.98 12.97 -8.89
N ARG A 82 8.10 13.69 -7.77
CA ARG A 82 8.72 13.13 -6.56
C ARG A 82 7.94 11.95 -6.00
N PHE A 83 6.62 11.91 -6.18
CA PHE A 83 5.78 10.85 -5.64
C PHE A 83 5.73 9.64 -6.57
N PHE A 84 5.57 9.86 -7.88
CA PHE A 84 5.35 8.78 -8.85
C PHE A 84 6.63 8.26 -9.51
N TYR A 85 7.75 9.00 -9.42
CA TYR A 85 9.01 8.67 -10.09
C TYR A 85 10.24 8.74 -9.15
N ALA A 86 10.05 8.72 -7.83
CA ALA A 86 11.19 8.68 -6.92
C ALA A 86 11.98 7.37 -7.08
N GLU A 87 13.30 7.46 -6.92
CA GLU A 87 14.19 6.33 -7.12
C GLU A 87 13.88 5.21 -6.11
N PRO A 88 13.71 3.95 -6.56
CA PRO A 88 13.47 2.79 -5.68
C PRO A 88 14.57 2.57 -4.62
N LYS A 89 15.71 3.25 -4.76
CA LYS A 89 16.90 3.07 -3.92
C LYS A 89 16.93 3.92 -2.66
N GLU A 90 16.06 4.92 -2.54
CA GLU A 90 15.97 5.67 -1.29
C GLU A 90 15.19 4.85 -0.25
N ARG A 91 15.87 4.42 0.81
CA ARG A 91 15.31 3.68 1.96
C ARG A 91 14.42 4.57 2.85
N LYS A 92 13.56 5.39 2.24
CA LYS A 92 12.73 6.40 2.87
C LYS A 92 11.34 6.42 2.22
N CYS A 93 10.30 6.45 3.05
CA CYS A 93 8.94 6.64 2.58
C CYS A 93 8.84 7.95 1.77
N VAL A 94 8.35 7.86 0.53
CA VAL A 94 8.20 8.99 -0.40
C VAL A 94 7.28 10.09 0.14
N PHE A 95 6.41 9.73 1.07
CA PHE A 95 5.48 10.64 1.71
C PHE A 95 6.04 11.29 2.97
N ARG A 96 7.28 11.01 3.38
CA ARG A 96 7.90 11.64 4.56
C ARG A 96 8.68 12.90 4.19
N ASP A 97 8.24 14.02 4.72
CA ASP A 97 8.97 15.30 4.66
C ASP A 97 9.12 15.92 6.04
N ASN A 98 10.35 16.29 6.42
CA ASN A 98 10.67 16.92 7.71
C ASN A 98 9.99 16.26 8.94
N GLY A 99 9.94 14.93 8.96
CA GLY A 99 9.32 14.15 10.05
C GLY A 99 7.79 14.08 10.00
N ARG A 100 7.15 14.57 8.95
CA ARG A 100 5.69 14.57 8.76
C ARG A 100 5.31 13.70 7.58
N CYS A 101 4.12 13.08 7.67
CA CYS A 101 3.50 12.37 6.55
C CYS A 101 2.71 13.36 5.70
N LEU A 102 3.12 13.54 4.46
CA LEU A 102 2.53 14.44 3.48
C LEU A 102 1.12 14.02 3.05
N ILE A 103 0.82 12.72 3.14
CA ILE A 103 -0.48 12.14 2.80
C ILE A 103 -1.29 11.77 4.05
N TYR A 104 -0.99 12.37 5.21
CA TYR A 104 -1.59 11.97 6.49
C TYR A 104 -3.12 11.77 6.47
N PRO A 105 -3.93 12.62 5.78
CA PRO A 105 -5.38 12.43 5.69
C PRO A 105 -5.79 11.13 4.99
N VAL A 106 -5.05 10.72 3.95
CA VAL A 106 -5.33 9.54 3.12
C VAL A 106 -4.31 8.42 3.31
N ARG A 107 -3.58 8.43 4.44
CA ARG A 107 -2.60 7.39 4.74
C ARG A 107 -3.27 6.01 4.71
N PRO A 108 -2.59 4.99 4.17
CA PRO A 108 -3.19 3.67 4.01
C PRO A 108 -3.46 3.04 5.37
N PHE A 109 -4.40 2.10 5.39
CA PHE A 109 -4.82 1.34 6.56
C PHE A 109 -3.62 0.70 7.24
N SER A 110 -2.70 0.13 6.46
CA SER A 110 -1.43 -0.41 6.96
C SER A 110 -0.68 0.58 7.86
N CYS A 111 -0.53 1.84 7.44
CA CYS A 111 0.08 2.90 8.25
C CYS A 111 -0.78 3.41 9.42
N ARG A 112 -2.07 3.06 9.47
CA ARG A 112 -2.96 3.38 10.58
C ARG A 112 -2.91 2.32 11.66
N VAL A 113 -2.67 1.07 11.32
CA VAL A 113 -2.87 -0.06 12.25
C VAL A 113 -1.62 -0.88 12.49
N TYR A 114 -0.65 -0.88 11.57
CA TYR A 114 0.58 -1.63 11.70
C TYR A 114 1.70 -0.83 12.34
N GLY A 115 2.38 -1.51 13.26
CA GLY A 115 3.76 -1.23 13.64
C GLY A 115 4.58 -2.52 13.50
N ARG A 116 5.85 -2.39 13.10
CA ARG A 116 6.96 -3.37 13.04
C ARG A 116 6.77 -4.77 12.43
N GLU A 117 5.64 -5.44 12.62
CA GLU A 117 5.40 -6.81 12.14
C GLU A 117 4.38 -6.75 11.01
N VAL A 118 4.92 -6.66 9.79
CA VAL A 118 4.12 -6.91 8.59
C VAL A 118 4.07 -8.43 8.45
N PRO A 119 2.89 -9.06 8.32
CA PRO A 119 2.79 -10.52 8.13
C PRO A 119 3.54 -10.92 6.87
N ASP A 120 3.94 -12.19 6.72
CA ASP A 120 4.41 -12.71 5.42
C ASP A 120 3.42 -12.27 4.32
N ILE A 121 3.93 -11.51 3.34
CA ILE A 121 3.10 -10.55 2.62
C ILE A 121 2.30 -11.23 1.50
N PHE A 122 1.12 -10.64 1.33
CA PHE A 122 -0.04 -11.04 0.57
C PHE A 122 0.13 -10.70 -0.91
N TRP A 123 0.27 -11.71 -1.75
CA TRP A 123 0.38 -11.51 -3.21
C TRP A 123 -0.63 -12.37 -3.95
N GLY A 124 -1.89 -11.91 -3.96
CA GLY A 124 -2.96 -12.60 -4.69
C GLY A 124 -3.40 -13.95 -4.09
N ILE A 125 -3.15 -14.20 -2.80
CA ILE A 125 -3.51 -15.45 -2.12
C ILE A 125 -4.71 -15.22 -1.20
N GLU A 126 -5.74 -16.08 -1.31
CA GLU A 126 -6.85 -16.15 -0.35
C GLU A 126 -6.34 -16.48 1.05
N TYR A 127 -6.81 -15.75 2.06
CA TYR A 127 -6.26 -15.87 3.41
C TYR A 127 -7.13 -16.75 4.34
N PRO A 128 -6.53 -17.64 5.14
CA PRO A 128 -7.28 -18.46 6.09
C PRO A 128 -7.98 -17.61 7.16
N GLN A 129 -9.24 -17.93 7.41
CA GLN A 129 -10.03 -17.34 8.49
C GLN A 129 -9.34 -17.61 9.85
N GLY A 130 -8.86 -16.59 10.55
CA GLY A 130 -8.29 -16.72 11.91
C GLY A 130 -6.93 -16.04 12.12
N SER A 131 -6.21 -15.71 11.07
CA SER A 131 -4.88 -15.13 11.20
C SER A 131 -4.89 -13.61 11.43
N ALA A 132 -6.05 -12.95 11.54
CA ALA A 132 -6.16 -11.53 11.94
C ALA A 132 -5.44 -11.20 13.27
N ALA A 133 -5.30 -12.18 14.16
CA ALA A 133 -4.62 -12.02 15.44
C ALA A 133 -3.09 -11.94 15.35
N SER A 134 -2.46 -12.47 14.29
CA SER A 134 -0.99 -12.38 14.08
C SER A 134 -0.56 -11.05 13.46
N ILE A 135 -1.52 -10.22 13.08
CA ILE A 135 -1.30 -9.05 12.23
C ILE A 135 -1.37 -7.74 13.07
N HIS A 136 -1.81 -7.82 14.34
CA HIS A 136 -1.84 -6.65 15.22
C HIS A 136 -0.48 -6.42 15.91
N CYS A 137 0.14 -5.27 15.63
CA CYS A 137 1.36 -4.88 16.31
C CYS A 137 1.13 -4.73 17.82
N ARG A 138 1.86 -5.50 18.63
CA ARG A 138 1.78 -5.39 20.09
C ARG A 138 2.32 -4.06 20.65
N ASN A 139 3.05 -3.28 19.85
CA ASN A 139 3.54 -1.95 20.21
C ASN A 139 2.71 -0.81 19.62
N CYS A 140 1.70 -1.12 18.82
CA CYS A 140 0.68 -0.16 18.39
C CYS A 140 -0.51 -0.29 19.34
N ARG A 141 -1.01 0.83 19.86
CA ARG A 141 -2.20 0.87 20.71
C ARG A 141 -3.17 1.89 20.18
N ILE A 142 -4.45 1.61 20.38
CA ILE A 142 -5.49 2.61 20.21
C ILE A 142 -5.35 3.60 21.37
N LYS A 143 -5.40 4.90 21.06
CA LYS A 143 -5.24 5.95 22.08
C LYS A 143 -6.36 5.94 23.13
N ASP A 144 -7.53 5.45 22.75
CA ASP A 144 -8.69 5.27 23.61
C ASP A 144 -8.87 3.79 23.93
N GLU A 145 -8.50 3.39 25.15
CA GLU A 145 -8.60 2.00 25.64
C GLU A 145 -10.03 1.46 25.57
N GLY A 146 -11.05 2.33 25.70
CA GLY A 146 -12.46 1.95 25.60
C GLY A 146 -12.87 1.53 24.18
N MET A 147 -12.09 1.91 23.16
CA MET A 147 -12.33 1.56 21.76
C MET A 147 -11.54 0.34 21.28
N GLU A 148 -10.56 -0.15 22.05
CA GLU A 148 -9.63 -1.18 21.61
C GLU A 148 -10.33 -2.52 21.32
N SER A 149 -11.14 -3.01 22.25
CA SER A 149 -11.89 -4.27 22.10
C SER A 149 -12.85 -4.24 20.90
N GLY A 150 -13.58 -3.13 20.73
CA GLY A 150 -14.52 -2.94 19.63
C GLY A 150 -13.82 -2.80 18.27
N PHE A 151 -12.62 -2.23 18.22
CA PHE A 151 -11.82 -2.20 17.01
C PHE A 151 -11.28 -3.59 16.64
N LEU A 152 -10.66 -4.30 17.60
CA LEU A 152 -10.10 -5.64 17.36
C LEU A 152 -11.18 -6.62 16.86
N ALA A 153 -12.41 -6.54 17.39
CA ALA A 153 -13.54 -7.33 16.92
C ALA A 153 -13.99 -6.99 15.48
N ARG A 154 -13.81 -5.73 15.05
CA ARG A 154 -14.14 -5.26 13.69
C ARG A 154 -12.98 -5.42 12.71
N TYR A 155 -11.76 -5.59 13.20
CA TYR A 155 -10.55 -5.64 12.40
C TYR A 155 -10.65 -6.57 11.18
N PRO A 156 -11.09 -7.85 11.31
CA PRO A 156 -11.24 -8.73 10.15
C PRO A 156 -12.25 -8.22 9.11
N LYS A 157 -13.30 -7.52 9.54
CA LYS A 157 -14.32 -6.94 8.65
C LYS A 157 -13.78 -5.74 7.86
N ILE A 158 -12.86 -4.98 8.45
CA ILE A 158 -12.19 -3.87 7.75
C ILE A 158 -11.32 -4.41 6.62
N TRP A 159 -10.60 -5.51 6.86
CA TRP A 159 -9.81 -6.22 5.84
C TRP A 159 -10.66 -6.70 4.66
N ASP A 160 -11.74 -7.42 4.95
CA ASP A 160 -12.69 -7.88 3.93
C ASP A 160 -13.27 -6.71 3.12
N LYS A 161 -13.56 -5.59 3.79
CA LYS A 161 -14.05 -4.40 3.11
C LYS A 161 -13.01 -3.76 2.19
N LEU A 162 -11.74 -3.66 2.63
CA LEU A 162 -10.63 -3.16 1.81
C LEU A 162 -10.40 -4.04 0.59
N TYR A 163 -10.48 -5.36 0.74
CA TYR A 163 -10.43 -6.31 -0.37
C TYR A 163 -11.55 -6.02 -1.37
N LYS A 164 -12.81 -5.99 -0.93
CA LYS A 164 -13.98 -5.73 -1.80
C LYS A 164 -13.89 -4.40 -2.53
N LEU A 165 -13.39 -3.36 -1.87
CA LEU A 165 -13.20 -2.04 -2.49
C LEU A 165 -12.09 -2.07 -3.56
N SER A 166 -11.09 -2.93 -3.38
CA SER A 166 -9.92 -3.03 -4.26
C SER A 166 -10.12 -4.00 -5.43
N HIS A 167 -10.95 -5.01 -5.25
CA HIS A 167 -11.20 -6.04 -6.25
C HIS A 167 -11.69 -5.43 -7.57
N GLU A 168 -11.27 -5.99 -8.70
CA GLU A 168 -11.55 -5.52 -10.07
C GLU A 168 -10.99 -4.14 -10.44
N LEU A 169 -10.36 -3.42 -9.50
CA LEU A 169 -9.68 -2.17 -9.86
C LEU A 169 -8.41 -2.48 -10.66
N PRO A 170 -8.11 -1.67 -11.69
CA PRO A 170 -7.04 -2.00 -12.61
C PRO A 170 -5.68 -1.97 -11.91
N VAL A 171 -4.89 -3.01 -12.21
CA VAL A 171 -3.49 -3.16 -11.77
C VAL A 171 -2.53 -2.76 -12.87
N VAL A 172 -2.91 -3.05 -14.10
CA VAL A 172 -2.21 -2.69 -15.33
C VAL A 172 -3.26 -2.20 -16.33
N GLU A 173 -2.82 -1.51 -17.39
CA GLU A 173 -3.72 -1.19 -18.50
C GLU A 173 -4.30 -2.46 -19.13
N SER A 174 -5.52 -2.36 -19.67
CA SER A 174 -6.25 -3.52 -20.21
C SER A 174 -5.48 -4.29 -21.28
N GLU A 175 -4.68 -3.57 -22.07
CA GLU A 175 -3.79 -4.14 -23.10
C GLU A 175 -2.62 -4.97 -22.53
N ASN A 176 -2.20 -4.69 -21.29
CA ASN A 176 -1.09 -5.37 -20.64
C ASN A 176 -1.56 -6.55 -19.76
N LYS A 177 -2.87 -6.67 -19.50
CA LYS A 177 -3.44 -7.77 -18.68
C LYS A 177 -3.03 -9.17 -19.15
N PRO A 178 -3.08 -9.52 -20.46
CA PRO A 178 -2.69 -10.86 -20.90
C PRO A 178 -1.21 -11.17 -20.61
N PHE A 179 -0.32 -10.19 -20.79
CA PHE A 179 1.11 -10.34 -20.49
C PHE A 179 1.35 -10.47 -19.00
N PHE A 180 0.65 -9.65 -18.21
CA PHE A 180 0.69 -9.72 -16.76
C PHE A 180 0.35 -11.14 -16.28
N SER A 181 -0.83 -11.65 -16.64
CA SER A 181 -1.28 -12.98 -16.20
C SER A 181 -0.41 -14.12 -16.71
N ALA A 182 0.14 -14.02 -17.92
CA ALA A 182 1.04 -15.03 -18.47
C ALA A 182 2.36 -15.16 -17.68
N VAL A 183 2.88 -14.05 -17.16
CA VAL A 183 4.15 -14.03 -16.40
C VAL A 183 3.92 -14.36 -14.92
N THR A 184 2.85 -13.83 -14.33
CA THR A 184 2.62 -13.96 -12.87
C THR A 184 1.81 -15.19 -12.50
N GLY A 185 0.98 -15.71 -13.42
CA GLY A 185 -0.05 -16.70 -13.12
C GLY A 185 -1.22 -16.13 -12.30
N LEU A 186 -1.27 -14.81 -12.10
CA LEU A 186 -2.29 -14.12 -11.31
C LEU A 186 -3.22 -13.31 -12.22
N ASP A 187 -4.50 -13.27 -11.84
CA ASP A 187 -5.47 -12.39 -12.48
C ASP A 187 -5.49 -10.99 -11.84
N GLU A 188 -5.11 -10.90 -10.57
CA GLU A 188 -5.10 -9.64 -9.83
C GLU A 188 -4.03 -9.57 -8.73
N ILE A 189 -3.66 -8.33 -8.39
CA ILE A 189 -2.87 -7.99 -7.20
C ILE A 189 -3.64 -6.92 -6.44
N ILE A 190 -4.02 -7.25 -5.21
CA ILE A 190 -4.85 -6.39 -4.37
C ILE A 190 -4.02 -5.45 -3.50
N ILE A 191 -2.85 -5.90 -3.06
CA ILE A 191 -1.93 -5.16 -2.19
C ILE A 191 -0.57 -5.10 -2.88
N LEU A 192 0.06 -3.93 -2.93
CA LEU A 192 1.39 -3.74 -3.50
C LEU A 192 2.10 -2.56 -2.83
N GLY A 193 3.42 -2.48 -2.98
CA GLY A 193 4.14 -1.27 -2.63
C GLY A 193 3.78 -0.11 -3.55
N TRP A 194 3.92 1.12 -3.06
CA TRP A 194 3.55 2.32 -3.83
C TRP A 194 4.29 2.42 -5.17
N TYR A 195 5.60 2.17 -5.19
CA TYR A 195 6.39 2.32 -6.40
C TYR A 195 6.12 1.22 -7.42
N GLU A 196 6.04 -0.02 -6.99
CA GLU A 196 5.75 -1.15 -7.87
C GLU A 196 4.36 -0.95 -8.51
N ARG A 197 3.40 -0.37 -7.78
CA ARG A 197 2.09 0.00 -8.33
C ARG A 197 2.20 1.09 -9.38
N CYS A 198 3.02 2.11 -9.14
CA CYS A 198 3.29 3.17 -10.12
C CYS A 198 3.93 2.60 -11.40
N GLU A 199 4.92 1.71 -11.28
CA GLU A 199 5.60 1.08 -12.42
C GLU A 199 4.65 0.22 -13.24
N LEU A 200 3.83 -0.63 -12.59
CA LEU A 200 2.85 -1.48 -13.29
C LEU A 200 1.81 -0.68 -14.07
N LEU A 201 1.31 0.43 -13.51
CA LEU A 201 0.31 1.28 -14.17
C LEU A 201 0.92 2.18 -15.25
N ALA A 202 2.17 2.61 -15.08
CA ALA A 202 2.88 3.42 -16.06
C ALA A 202 3.55 2.59 -17.16
N GLY A 203 3.67 1.27 -16.97
CA GLY A 203 4.35 0.36 -17.88
C GLY A 203 3.69 0.32 -19.26
N SER A 204 4.45 0.70 -20.28
CA SER A 204 4.02 0.53 -21.68
C SER A 204 4.01 -0.94 -22.08
N THR A 205 3.24 -1.32 -23.11
CA THR A 205 3.30 -2.67 -23.69
C THR A 205 4.72 -3.09 -24.08
N GLY A 206 5.54 -2.15 -24.57
CA GLY A 206 6.95 -2.40 -24.89
C GLY A 206 7.80 -2.75 -23.66
N TRP A 207 7.53 -2.13 -22.52
CA TRP A 207 8.16 -2.46 -21.25
C TRP A 207 7.69 -3.84 -20.74
N PHE A 208 6.38 -4.12 -20.78
CA PHE A 208 5.83 -5.42 -20.40
C PHE A 208 6.47 -6.57 -21.18
N ASN A 209 6.63 -6.40 -22.49
CA ASN A 209 7.23 -7.42 -23.34
C ASN A 209 8.72 -7.68 -23.09
N LYS A 210 9.47 -6.68 -22.61
CA LYS A 210 10.95 -6.75 -22.56
C LYS A 210 11.51 -6.86 -21.16
N GLN A 211 10.83 -6.31 -20.17
CA GLN A 211 11.40 -6.07 -18.84
C GLN A 211 10.54 -6.65 -17.72
N PHE A 212 9.22 -6.76 -17.92
CA PHE A 212 8.32 -7.15 -16.83
C PHE A 212 8.62 -8.54 -16.25
N ALA A 213 9.01 -9.53 -17.04
CA ALA A 213 9.34 -10.86 -16.51
C ALA A 213 10.54 -10.83 -15.55
N ALA A 214 11.61 -10.12 -15.90
CA ALA A 214 12.79 -9.97 -15.06
C ALA A 214 12.51 -9.09 -13.83
N TRP A 215 11.73 -8.03 -14.03
CA TRP A 215 11.21 -7.20 -12.95
C TRP A 215 10.40 -8.07 -11.98
N TRP A 216 9.41 -8.83 -12.46
CA TRP A 216 8.59 -9.72 -11.65
C TRP A 216 9.44 -10.72 -10.89
N GLN A 217 10.40 -11.40 -11.52
CA GLN A 217 11.30 -12.32 -10.82
C GLN A 217 12.10 -11.67 -9.70
N THR A 218 12.51 -10.41 -9.88
CA THR A 218 13.26 -9.67 -8.87
C THR A 218 12.34 -9.27 -7.73
N TYR A 219 11.25 -8.59 -8.05
CA TYR A 219 10.36 -8.03 -7.05
C TYR A 219 9.56 -9.12 -6.38
N SER A 220 9.01 -10.11 -7.10
CA SER A 220 8.21 -11.22 -6.55
C SER A 220 8.93 -12.13 -5.56
N GLN A 221 10.27 -12.03 -5.46
CA GLN A 221 11.06 -12.72 -4.44
C GLN A 221 11.27 -11.85 -3.18
N LEU A 222 11.13 -10.54 -3.33
CA LEU A 222 11.04 -9.56 -2.24
C LEU A 222 9.60 -9.43 -1.71
N LEU A 223 8.64 -9.91 -2.50
CA LEU A 223 7.23 -10.10 -2.20
C LEU A 223 7.07 -11.42 -1.42
#